data_AF-A0A1T4L7C7-F1
#
_entry.id   AF-A0A1T4L7C7-F1
#
_cell.length_a   1.000
_cell.length_b   1.000
_cell.length_c   1.000
_cell.angle_alpha   90.00
_cell.angle_beta   90.00
_cell.angle_gamma   90.00
#
_symmetry.space_group_name_H-M   'P 1'
#
loop_
_entity.id
_entity.type
_entity.pdbx_description
1 polymer ?
#
loop_
_entity_poly.entity_id
_entity_poly.type
_entity_poly.pdbx_seq_one_letter_code
_entity_poly.pdbx_strand_id
1 'polypeptide(L)'
;MAEQPFYSIYDKLITGKDDVIGMLAYSIYKQHKIEFVEDFKRKKGKCPEDSNFEYFIMSSVTPSQLKKYRESARAILSENVAAAVQDELLRIDIDFQKSIDSVVKRHTDDVEKVVEKHAISNLKTIGLNIASSFLFSILLVIVFIFGFTTESGLRTKTKAVIETIHESQAVHPVDSTSIH
;
A
#
# COMPACT_ATOMS: atom_id res chain seq x y z
N MET A 1 52.31 -10.69 -50.47
CA MET A 1 52.36 -9.90 -49.23
C MET A 1 51.80 -10.78 -48.14
N ALA A 2 52.64 -11.37 -47.29
CA ALA A 2 52.19 -12.32 -46.27
C ALA A 2 51.35 -11.56 -45.23
N GLU A 3 50.07 -11.92 -45.09
CA GLU A 3 49.22 -11.39 -44.03
C GLU A 3 49.88 -11.67 -42.68
N GLN A 4 50.17 -10.60 -41.94
CA GLN A 4 50.67 -10.70 -40.57
C GLN A 4 49.67 -11.50 -39.74
N PRO A 5 50.09 -12.55 -38.99
CA PRO A 5 49.20 -13.43 -38.23
C PRO A 5 48.23 -12.71 -37.28
N PHE A 6 48.59 -11.48 -36.89
CA PHE A 6 47.80 -10.58 -36.04
C PHE A 6 46.41 -10.23 -36.60
N TYR A 7 46.27 -10.05 -37.91
CA TYR A 7 44.97 -9.76 -38.51
C TYR A 7 44.04 -10.99 -38.45
N SER A 8 44.59 -12.21 -38.40
CA SER A 8 43.80 -13.44 -38.49
C SER A 8 42.89 -13.71 -37.29
N ILE A 9 43.24 -13.26 -36.08
CA ILE A 9 42.48 -13.65 -34.88
C ILE A 9 41.34 -12.69 -34.56
N TYR A 10 41.49 -11.41 -34.90
CA TYR A 10 40.41 -10.43 -34.78
C TYR A 10 39.21 -10.87 -35.62
N ASP A 11 39.45 -11.21 -36.89
CA ASP A 11 38.42 -11.67 -37.83
C ASP A 11 37.82 -13.04 -37.45
N LYS A 12 38.58 -13.86 -36.72
CA LYS A 12 38.07 -15.15 -36.18
C LYS A 12 37.19 -14.96 -34.94
N LEU A 13 37.38 -13.89 -34.18
CA LEU A 13 36.66 -13.64 -32.94
C LEU A 13 35.50 -12.67 -33.11
N ILE A 14 35.52 -11.76 -34.07
CA ILE A 14 34.53 -10.68 -34.23
C ILE A 14 33.77 -10.88 -35.54
N THR A 15 32.46 -11.04 -35.43
CA THR A 15 31.57 -11.32 -36.56
C THR A 15 30.94 -10.07 -37.19
N GLY A 16 31.05 -8.91 -36.53
CA GLY A 16 30.49 -7.66 -37.00
C GLY A 16 30.82 -6.49 -36.07
N LYS A 17 30.50 -5.27 -36.51
CA LYS A 17 30.78 -4.03 -35.75
C LYS A 17 30.04 -3.94 -34.42
N ASP A 18 28.93 -4.66 -34.28
CA ASP A 18 28.11 -4.67 -33.06
C ASP A 18 28.30 -5.96 -32.23
N ASP A 19 29.30 -6.79 -32.56
CA ASP A 19 29.59 -8.05 -31.84
C ASP A 19 30.35 -7.77 -30.54
N VAL A 20 29.64 -7.25 -29.53
CA VAL A 20 30.19 -6.94 -28.20
C VAL A 20 30.84 -8.17 -27.55
N ILE A 21 30.25 -9.36 -27.74
CA ILE A 21 30.82 -10.62 -27.25
C ILE A 21 32.16 -10.90 -27.93
N GLY A 22 32.25 -10.71 -29.25
CA GLY A 22 33.49 -10.86 -30.00
C GLY A 22 34.57 -9.84 -29.58
N MET A 23 34.19 -8.58 -29.36
CA MET A 23 35.11 -7.55 -28.87
C MET A 23 35.66 -7.89 -27.49
N LEU A 24 34.80 -8.32 -26.57
CA LEU A 24 35.21 -8.76 -25.25
C LEU A 24 36.08 -10.02 -25.32
N ALA A 25 35.73 -10.99 -26.17
CA ALA A 25 36.53 -12.18 -26.41
C ALA A 25 37.94 -11.84 -26.95
N TYR A 26 38.03 -10.85 -27.84
CA TYR A 26 39.32 -10.34 -28.33
C TYR A 26 40.15 -9.70 -27.21
N SER A 27 39.53 -8.91 -26.33
CA SER A 27 40.21 -8.37 -25.13
C SER A 27 40.76 -9.49 -24.23
N ILE A 28 39.97 -10.55 -24.01
CA ILE A 28 40.42 -11.73 -23.23
C ILE A 28 41.61 -12.41 -23.92
N TYR A 29 41.58 -12.58 -25.25
CA TYR A 29 42.73 -13.10 -25.98
C TYR A 29 43.99 -12.23 -25.80
N LYS A 30 43.86 -10.90 -25.85
CA LYS A 30 44.99 -9.98 -25.68
C LYS A 30 45.57 -10.09 -24.27
N GLN A 31 44.73 -10.27 -23.26
CA GLN A 31 45.14 -10.54 -21.89
C GLN A 31 45.93 -11.86 -21.80
N HIS A 32 45.41 -12.95 -22.39
CA HIS A 32 46.12 -14.24 -22.44
C HIS A 32 47.49 -14.14 -23.12
N LYS A 33 47.61 -13.31 -24.17
CA LYS A 33 48.91 -13.05 -24.82
C LYS A 33 49.89 -12.35 -23.88
N ILE A 34 49.44 -11.39 -23.08
CA ILE A 34 50.28 -10.69 -22.08
C ILE A 34 50.76 -11.69 -21.03
N GLU A 35 49.85 -12.49 -20.48
CA GLU A 35 50.17 -13.51 -19.48
C GLU A 35 51.20 -14.53 -19.99
N PHE A 36 51.06 -14.97 -21.24
CA PHE A 36 52.05 -15.83 -21.88
C PHE A 36 53.44 -15.18 -21.93
N VAL A 37 53.53 -13.91 -22.33
CA VAL A 37 54.81 -13.19 -22.41
C VAL A 37 55.44 -13.02 -21.04
N GLU A 38 54.65 -12.66 -20.03
CA GLU A 38 55.12 -12.47 -18.66
C GLU A 38 55.60 -13.78 -18.03
N ASP A 39 54.83 -14.86 -18.19
CA ASP A 39 55.21 -16.18 -17.69
C ASP A 39 56.48 -16.70 -18.39
N PHE A 40 56.60 -16.49 -19.70
CA PHE A 40 57.81 -16.85 -20.44
C PHE A 40 59.02 -16.07 -19.93
N LYS A 41 58.90 -14.75 -19.76
CA LYS A 41 59.97 -13.90 -19.20
C LYS A 41 60.40 -14.37 -17.82
N ARG A 42 59.44 -14.66 -16.94
CA ARG A 42 59.72 -15.17 -15.59
C ARG A 42 60.46 -16.51 -15.61
N LYS A 43 60.08 -17.42 -16.51
CA LYS A 43 60.67 -18.78 -16.60
C LYS A 43 62.01 -18.84 -17.32
N LYS A 44 62.24 -17.96 -18.30
CA LYS A 44 63.41 -18.01 -19.19
C LYS A 44 64.36 -16.83 -19.06
N GLY A 45 64.00 -15.81 -18.26
CA GLY A 45 64.79 -14.60 -18.05
C GLY A 45 64.87 -13.66 -19.27
N LYS A 46 64.12 -13.94 -20.35
CA LYS A 46 64.12 -13.16 -21.59
C LYS A 46 62.75 -13.16 -22.27
N CYS A 47 62.53 -12.22 -23.19
CA CYS A 47 61.33 -12.21 -24.04
C CYS A 47 61.23 -13.48 -24.91
N PRO A 48 60.01 -13.93 -25.26
CA PRO A 48 59.82 -14.95 -26.28
C PRO A 48 60.39 -14.49 -27.62
N GLU A 49 61.12 -15.37 -28.30
CA GLU A 49 61.48 -15.21 -29.72
C GLU A 49 60.28 -15.53 -30.61
N ASP A 50 60.32 -15.10 -31.88
CA ASP A 50 59.19 -15.24 -32.82
C ASP A 50 58.67 -16.68 -32.96
N SER A 51 59.56 -17.67 -32.94
CA SER A 51 59.20 -19.10 -32.97
C SER A 51 58.37 -19.56 -31.75
N ASN A 52 58.61 -18.96 -30.58
CA ASN A 52 57.81 -19.24 -29.38
C ASN A 52 56.43 -18.58 -29.46
N PHE A 53 56.34 -17.44 -30.16
CA PHE A 53 55.06 -16.79 -30.45
C PHE A 53 54.21 -17.61 -31.42
N GLU A 54 54.82 -18.26 -32.40
CA GLU A 54 54.12 -19.10 -33.36
C GLU A 54 53.35 -20.24 -32.67
N TYR A 55 53.97 -20.89 -31.67
CA TYR A 55 53.30 -21.92 -30.88
C TYR A 55 52.09 -21.38 -30.08
N PHE A 56 52.24 -20.20 -29.48
CA PHE A 56 51.13 -19.52 -28.81
C PHE A 56 50.01 -19.19 -29.81
N ILE A 57 50.35 -18.67 -30.98
CA ILE A 57 49.35 -18.34 -32.01
C ILE A 57 48.62 -19.62 -32.46
N MET A 58 49.35 -20.68 -32.81
CA MET A 58 48.75 -21.97 -33.23
C MET A 58 47.78 -22.53 -32.18
N SER A 59 48.13 -22.47 -30.90
CA SER A 59 47.25 -22.95 -29.83
C SER A 59 46.05 -22.02 -29.56
N SER A 60 46.24 -20.71 -29.66
CA SER A 60 45.21 -19.70 -29.39
C SER A 60 44.17 -19.52 -30.50
N VAL A 61 44.51 -19.89 -31.74
CA VAL A 61 43.59 -19.83 -32.91
C VAL A 61 42.85 -21.13 -33.17
N THR A 62 43.01 -22.16 -32.32
CA THR A 62 42.24 -23.41 -32.45
C THR A 62 40.74 -23.15 -32.26
N PRO A 63 39.85 -23.89 -32.95
CA PRO A 63 38.41 -23.70 -32.81
C PRO A 63 37.92 -23.81 -31.36
N SER A 64 38.48 -24.72 -30.58
CA SER A 64 38.15 -24.91 -29.17
C SER A 64 38.57 -23.70 -28.32
N GLN A 65 39.74 -23.14 -28.57
CA GLN A 65 40.23 -22.00 -27.81
C GLN A 65 39.49 -20.70 -28.16
N LEU A 66 39.17 -20.49 -29.44
CA LEU A 66 38.31 -19.39 -29.89
C LEU A 66 36.92 -19.48 -29.25
N LYS A 67 36.34 -20.68 -29.20
CA LYS A 67 35.06 -20.94 -28.53
C LYS A 67 35.15 -20.60 -27.04
N LYS A 68 36.23 -21.02 -26.36
CA LYS A 68 36.47 -20.68 -24.95
C LYS A 68 36.49 -19.17 -24.70
N TYR A 69 37.19 -18.39 -25.53
CA TYR A 69 37.20 -16.93 -25.36
C TYR A 69 35.79 -16.32 -25.48
N ARG A 70 35.00 -16.78 -26.45
CA ARG A 70 33.61 -16.31 -26.62
C ARG A 70 32.70 -16.78 -25.48
N GLU A 71 32.87 -17.99 -24.97
CA GLU A 71 32.13 -18.50 -23.81
C GLU A 71 32.46 -17.72 -22.54
N SER A 72 33.74 -17.44 -22.27
CA SER A 72 34.17 -16.59 -21.15
C SER A 72 33.63 -15.16 -21.28
N ALA A 73 33.69 -14.56 -22.46
CA ALA A 73 33.10 -13.24 -22.72
C ALA A 73 31.60 -13.23 -22.43
N ARG A 74 30.87 -14.26 -22.87
CA ARG A 74 29.43 -14.40 -22.59
C ARG A 74 29.14 -14.54 -21.10
N ALA A 75 29.94 -15.32 -20.38
CA ALA A 75 29.78 -15.49 -18.94
C ALA A 75 29.99 -14.16 -18.20
N ILE A 76 31.09 -13.46 -18.47
CA ILE A 76 31.39 -12.15 -17.89
C ILE A 76 30.26 -11.16 -18.18
N LEU A 77 29.82 -11.05 -19.43
CA LEU A 77 28.75 -10.12 -19.78
C LEU A 77 27.44 -10.49 -19.08
N SER A 78 27.08 -11.78 -19.03
CA SER A 78 25.84 -12.23 -18.39
C SER A 78 25.85 -11.98 -16.89
N GLU A 79 26.98 -12.20 -16.21
CA GLU A 79 27.14 -11.94 -14.78
C GLU A 79 27.02 -10.45 -14.46
N ASN A 80 27.69 -9.59 -15.24
CA ASN A 80 27.61 -8.14 -15.04
C ASN A 80 26.22 -7.57 -15.35
N VAL A 81 25.56 -8.06 -16.40
CA VAL A 81 24.18 -7.67 -16.72
C VAL A 81 23.21 -8.16 -15.65
N ALA A 82 23.37 -9.40 -15.18
CA ALA A 82 22.54 -9.93 -14.10
C ALA A 82 22.69 -9.10 -12.81
N ALA A 83 23.91 -8.72 -12.45
CA ALA A 83 24.15 -7.84 -11.31
C ALA A 83 23.49 -6.45 -11.49
N ALA A 84 23.67 -5.82 -12.65
CA ALA A 84 23.07 -4.52 -12.94
C ALA A 84 21.53 -4.55 -12.99
N VAL A 85 20.95 -5.62 -13.57
CA VAL A 85 19.49 -5.81 -13.62
C VAL A 85 18.92 -6.11 -12.25
N GLN A 86 19.62 -6.88 -11.41
CA GLN A 86 19.17 -7.19 -10.06
C GLN A 86 19.11 -5.94 -9.17
N ASP A 87 20.11 -5.06 -9.27
CA ASP A 87 20.11 -3.78 -8.57
C ASP A 87 18.94 -2.88 -9.02
N GLU A 88 18.63 -2.87 -10.32
CA GLU A 88 17.51 -2.07 -10.85
C GLU A 88 16.14 -2.67 -10.47
N LEU A 89 16.00 -4.00 -10.49
CA LEU A 89 14.77 -4.66 -10.06
C LEU A 89 14.45 -4.41 -8.59
N LEU A 90 15.47 -4.39 -7.71
CA LEU A 90 15.30 -4.03 -6.31
C LEU A 90 14.82 -2.58 -6.15
N ARG A 91 15.33 -1.66 -6.98
CA ARG A 91 14.89 -0.25 -6.97
C ARG A 91 13.44 -0.12 -7.44
N ILE A 92 13.07 -0.82 -8.51
CA ILE A 92 11.70 -0.84 -9.04
C ILE A 92 10.72 -1.36 -7.99
N ASP A 93 11.04 -2.45 -7.27
CA ASP A 93 10.14 -3.03 -6.27
C ASP A 93 9.95 -2.10 -5.05
N ILE A 94 11.03 -1.45 -4.59
CA ILE A 94 10.98 -0.44 -3.53
C ILE A 94 10.11 0.76 -3.94
N ASP A 95 10.27 1.27 -5.15
CA ASP A 95 9.49 2.41 -5.64
C ASP A 95 8.03 2.04 -5.89
N PHE A 96 7.78 0.81 -6.38
CA PHE A 96 6.44 0.28 -6.55
C PHE A 96 5.72 0.15 -5.21
N GLN A 97 6.35 -0.44 -4.18
CA GLN A 97 5.76 -0.53 -2.84
C GLN A 97 5.50 0.85 -2.23
N LYS A 98 6.43 1.79 -2.34
CA LYS A 98 6.20 3.17 -1.89
C LYS A 98 5.02 3.82 -2.60
N SER A 99 4.86 3.57 -3.90
CA SER A 99 3.73 4.09 -4.66
C SER A 99 2.41 3.53 -4.15
N ILE A 100 2.32 2.22 -3.90
CA ILE A 100 1.14 1.55 -3.35
C ILE A 100 0.83 2.08 -1.95
N ASP A 101 1.80 2.13 -1.05
CA ASP A 101 1.63 2.66 0.31
C ASP A 101 1.12 4.10 0.30
N SER A 102 1.66 4.95 -0.60
CA SER A 102 1.21 6.33 -0.71
C SER A 102 -0.22 6.46 -1.24
N VAL A 103 -0.67 5.53 -2.11
CA VAL A 103 -2.03 5.52 -2.66
C VAL A 103 -3.01 5.00 -1.62
N VAL A 104 -2.66 3.89 -0.94
CA VAL A 104 -3.43 3.31 0.17
C VAL A 104 -3.59 4.33 1.28
N LYS A 105 -2.48 4.94 1.74
CA LYS A 105 -2.51 5.93 2.83
C LYS A 105 -3.39 7.14 2.48
N ARG A 106 -3.33 7.64 1.24
CA ARG A 106 -4.22 8.72 0.79
C ARG A 106 -5.69 8.34 0.90
N HIS A 107 -6.06 7.13 0.49
CA HIS A 107 -7.44 6.68 0.58
C HIS A 107 -7.88 6.39 2.02
N THR A 108 -6.99 5.86 2.86
CA THR A 108 -7.29 5.61 4.27
C THR A 108 -7.45 6.93 5.03
N ASP A 109 -6.56 7.90 4.83
CA ASP A 109 -6.64 9.23 5.47
C ASP A 109 -7.90 9.99 5.03
N ASP A 110 -8.30 9.87 3.76
CA ASP A 110 -9.52 10.49 3.25
C ASP A 110 -10.78 9.82 3.82
N VAL A 111 -10.79 8.49 3.94
CA VAL A 111 -11.87 7.75 4.61
C VAL A 111 -11.94 8.10 6.09
N GLU A 112 -10.80 8.14 6.80
CA GLU A 112 -10.73 8.46 8.22
C GLU A 112 -11.26 9.86 8.50
N LYS A 113 -10.87 10.87 7.71
CA LYS A 113 -11.40 12.23 7.81
C LYS A 113 -12.90 12.32 7.55
N VAL A 114 -13.42 11.55 6.60
CA VAL A 114 -14.87 11.53 6.28
C VAL A 114 -15.64 10.84 7.41
N VAL A 115 -15.10 9.75 7.97
CA VAL A 115 -15.69 9.00 9.09
C VAL A 115 -15.68 9.84 10.37
N GLU A 116 -14.56 10.49 10.70
CA GLU A 116 -14.45 11.36 11.89
C GLU A 116 -15.44 12.53 11.81
N LYS A 117 -15.55 13.17 10.64
CA LYS A 117 -16.49 14.28 10.41
C LYS A 117 -17.95 13.83 10.54
N HIS A 118 -18.30 12.62 10.07
CA HIS A 118 -19.66 12.09 10.21
C HIS A 118 -19.95 11.59 11.63
N ALA A 119 -18.97 11.01 12.33
CA ALA A 119 -19.12 10.56 13.71
C ALA A 119 -19.46 11.72 14.66
N ILE A 120 -18.77 12.86 14.51
CA ILE A 120 -19.03 14.07 15.30
C ILE A 120 -20.42 14.67 14.98
N SER A 121 -20.83 14.66 13.71
CA SER A 121 -22.17 15.12 13.30
C SER A 121 -23.29 14.27 13.90
N ASN A 122 -23.10 12.95 13.93
CA ASN A 122 -24.07 12.02 14.51
C ASN A 122 -24.16 12.18 16.03
N LEU A 123 -23.03 12.38 16.73
CA LEU A 123 -23.03 12.63 18.18
C LEU A 123 -23.78 13.92 18.56
N LYS A 124 -23.60 15.00 17.79
CA LYS A 124 -24.35 16.25 18.01
C LYS A 124 -25.86 16.06 17.84
N THR A 125 -26.27 15.24 16.87
CA THR A 125 -27.67 14.90 16.62
C THR A 125 -28.27 14.03 17.75
N ILE A 126 -27.49 13.06 18.25
CA ILE A 126 -27.89 12.23 19.39
C ILE A 126 -28.06 13.08 20.66
N GLY A 127 -27.13 14.00 20.94
CA GLY A 127 -27.23 14.90 22.09
C GLY A 127 -28.46 15.81 22.03
N LEU A 128 -28.80 16.32 20.84
CA LEU A 128 -29.99 17.13 20.63
C LEU A 128 -31.28 16.35 20.88
N ASN A 129 -31.35 15.10 20.41
CA ASN A 129 -32.50 14.22 20.64
C ASN A 129 -32.69 13.93 22.14
N ILE A 130 -31.61 13.64 22.86
CA ILE A 130 -31.67 13.39 24.32
C ILE A 130 -32.21 14.62 25.05
N ALA A 131 -31.70 15.82 24.74
CA ALA A 131 -32.19 17.06 25.34
C ALA A 131 -33.69 17.31 25.05
N SER A 132 -34.14 17.03 23.82
CA SER A 132 -35.56 17.15 23.45
C SER A 132 -36.45 16.18 24.22
N SER A 133 -36.00 14.94 24.45
CA SER A 133 -36.72 13.95 25.26
C SER A 133 -36.84 14.37 26.73
N PHE A 134 -35.81 15.03 27.29
CA PHE A 134 -35.90 15.60 28.63
C PHE A 134 -36.94 16.72 28.71
N LEU A 135 -36.95 17.63 27.75
CA LEU A 135 -37.95 18.71 27.69
C LEU A 135 -39.37 18.16 27.55
N PHE A 136 -39.56 17.15 26.69
CA PHE A 136 -40.85 16.49 26.52
C PHE A 136 -41.30 15.75 27.78
N SER A 137 -40.37 15.09 28.48
CA SER A 137 -40.64 14.44 29.77
C SER A 137 -41.12 15.45 30.83
N ILE A 138 -40.46 16.61 30.93
CA ILE A 138 -40.88 17.69 31.82
C ILE A 138 -42.28 18.19 31.46
N LEU A 139 -42.57 18.36 30.16
CA LEU A 139 -43.90 18.76 29.69
C LEU A 139 -44.98 17.74 30.10
N LEU A 140 -44.71 16.44 29.96
CA LEU A 140 -45.65 15.40 30.39
C LEU A 140 -45.92 15.44 31.90
N VAL A 141 -44.89 15.67 32.72
CA VAL A 141 -45.06 15.83 34.18
C VAL A 141 -45.94 17.03 34.51
N ILE A 142 -45.75 18.15 33.83
CA ILE A 142 -46.58 19.36 34.01
C ILE A 142 -48.05 19.05 33.64
N VAL A 143 -48.28 18.44 32.48
CA VAL A 143 -49.63 18.06 32.04
C VAL A 143 -50.28 17.08 33.03
N PHE A 144 -49.52 16.11 33.53
CA PHE A 144 -50.00 15.15 34.52
C PHE A 144 -50.44 15.83 35.83
N ILE A 145 -49.64 16.78 36.34
CA ILE A 145 -49.98 17.57 37.54
C ILE A 145 -51.24 18.41 37.32
N PHE A 146 -51.35 19.11 36.18
CA PHE A 146 -52.54 19.91 35.85
C PHE A 146 -53.80 19.04 35.66
N GLY A 147 -53.67 17.86 35.04
CA GLY A 147 -54.77 16.90 34.90
C GLY A 147 -55.27 16.40 36.25
N PHE A 148 -54.35 15.98 37.13
CA PHE A 148 -54.69 15.43 38.45
C PHE A 148 -55.27 16.49 39.41
N THR A 149 -54.78 17.73 39.33
CA THR A 149 -55.32 18.86 40.13
C THR A 149 -56.70 19.29 39.65
N THR A 150 -56.98 19.17 38.35
CA THR A 150 -58.31 19.49 37.81
C THR A 150 -59.38 18.50 38.27
N GLU A 151 -59.08 17.20 38.29
CA GLU A 151 -60.03 16.17 38.77
C GLU A 151 -60.36 16.31 40.27
N SER A 152 -59.37 16.66 41.09
CA SER A 152 -59.56 16.84 42.53
C SER A 152 -60.37 18.11 42.86
N GLY A 153 -60.18 19.20 42.11
CA GLY A 153 -61.01 20.40 42.22
C GLY A 153 -62.47 20.16 41.80
N LEU A 154 -62.68 19.37 40.74
CA LEU A 154 -64.02 19.07 40.22
C LEU A 154 -64.81 18.17 41.18
N ARG A 155 -64.20 17.09 41.71
CA ARG A 155 -64.86 16.22 42.71
C ARG A 155 -65.30 16.99 43.95
N THR A 156 -64.49 17.94 44.42
CA THR A 156 -64.81 18.72 45.62
C THR A 156 -65.99 19.65 45.38
N LYS A 157 -66.03 20.33 44.23
CA LYS A 157 -67.17 21.18 43.85
C LYS A 157 -68.44 20.37 43.62
N THR A 158 -68.35 19.22 42.95
CA THR A 158 -69.51 18.33 42.75
C THR A 158 -70.05 17.80 44.08
N LYS A 159 -69.17 17.44 45.02
CA LYS A 159 -69.58 16.97 46.35
C LYS A 159 -70.24 18.07 47.17
N ALA A 160 -69.69 19.29 47.15
CA ALA A 160 -70.29 20.45 47.81
C ALA A 160 -71.68 20.78 47.26
N VAL A 161 -71.86 20.74 45.94
CA VAL A 161 -73.17 20.96 45.30
C VAL A 161 -74.18 19.88 45.71
N ILE A 162 -73.78 18.61 45.72
CA ILE A 162 -74.65 17.49 46.14
C ILE A 162 -75.03 17.63 47.62
N GLU A 163 -74.11 18.04 48.47
CA GLU A 163 -74.35 18.23 49.91
C GLU A 163 -75.30 19.40 50.16
N THR A 164 -75.14 20.53 49.46
CA THR A 164 -76.08 21.66 49.52
C THR A 164 -77.47 21.27 49.02
N ILE A 165 -77.58 20.45 47.96
CA ILE A 165 -78.87 19.96 47.47
C ILE A 165 -79.52 19.03 48.50
N HIS A 166 -78.75 18.13 49.11
CA HIS A 166 -79.24 17.19 50.12
C HIS A 166 -79.69 17.91 51.41
N GLU A 167 -78.94 18.92 51.85
CA GLU A 167 -79.30 19.75 53.01
C GLU A 167 -80.55 20.62 52.73
N SER A 168 -80.70 21.13 51.50
CA SER A 168 -81.90 21.85 51.07
C SER A 168 -83.17 20.98 51.03
N GLN A 169 -83.01 19.66 50.87
CA GLN A 169 -84.12 18.69 50.92
C GLN A 169 -84.44 18.20 52.34
N ALA A 170 -83.51 18.31 53.29
CA ALA A 170 -83.71 17.89 54.68
C ALA A 170 -84.47 18.92 55.53
N VAL A 171 -84.57 20.17 55.08
CA VAL A 171 -85.26 21.27 55.80
C VAL A 171 -86.55 21.66 55.08
N HIS A 172 -87.49 20.73 54.93
CA HIS A 172 -88.93 21.06 54.77
C HIS A 172 -89.79 19.82 55.06
N PRO A 173 -90.43 19.72 56.24
CA PRO A 173 -91.48 18.75 56.49
C PRO A 173 -92.79 19.34 55.95
N VAL A 174 -93.53 18.62 55.10
CA VAL A 174 -94.93 18.97 54.83
C VAL A 174 -95.81 17.72 54.80
N ASP A 175 -96.83 17.87 55.63
CA ASP A 175 -97.89 17.02 56.11
C ASP A 175 -99.03 16.85 55.10
N SER A 176 -99.90 15.87 55.40
CA SER A 176 -101.33 15.71 55.04
C SER A 176 -101.78 14.96 53.76
N THR A 177 -102.10 13.67 53.97
CA THR A 177 -103.43 12.99 53.86
C THR A 177 -104.42 13.37 52.72
N SER A 178 -104.87 12.38 51.91
CA SER A 178 -106.21 11.73 51.99
C SER A 178 -106.73 11.02 50.71
N ILE A 179 -107.51 9.94 50.96
CA ILE A 179 -108.58 9.27 50.18
C ILE A 179 -108.20 8.19 49.13
N HIS A 180 -108.30 6.90 49.54
CA HIS A 180 -109.47 6.06 49.25
C HIS A 180 -109.62 4.92 50.27
#